data_AF-A0A8T7FU72-F1
#
_entry.id   AF-A0A8T7FU72-F1
#
_cell.length_a   1.000
_cell.length_b   1.000
_cell.length_c   1.000
_cell.angle_alpha   90.00
_cell.angle_beta   90.00
_cell.angle_gamma   90.00
#
_symmetry.space_group_name_H-M   'P 1'
#
loop_
_entity.id
_entity.type
_entity.pdbx_description
1 polymer ?
#
loop_
_entity_poly.entity_id
_entity_poly.type
_entity_poly.pdbx_seq_one_letter_code
_entity_poly.pdbx_strand_id
1 'polypeptide(L)'
;MAVIIREDRTIGGKKFPNTKVYKSDKLALTDSAKKQAEKLDEFLDKHLMEVKKEAQSEGLLELKGKDGALELWYFLGTKLQFVDDPEIVLPEDKKYIWRAVWDHSGELAPGEMNARSGTHRDHFLYCYRVAKFDWSLVKRGGNWRAWVEFLDSPKINADERILDWLSGRMSRIKQKNWIRVLNRGLRQALKNKDTSFFKKDELHELLEKVLEEASYSNQDDLPPSKE
;
A
#
# COMPACT_ATOMS: atom_id res chain seq x y z
N MET A 1 17.51 0.83 -13.05
CA MET A 1 17.21 -0.22 -14.07
C MET A 1 16.07 0.27 -14.94
N ALA A 2 15.33 -0.63 -15.58
CA ALA A 2 14.05 -0.33 -16.20
C ALA A 2 13.04 -1.35 -15.69
N VAL A 3 11.76 -1.02 -15.77
CA VAL A 3 10.66 -1.92 -15.41
C VAL A 3 9.81 -2.14 -16.65
N ILE A 4 9.47 -3.40 -16.93
CA ILE A 4 8.55 -3.73 -18.01
C ILE A 4 7.13 -3.52 -17.49
N ILE A 5 6.37 -2.71 -18.23
CA ILE A 5 4.92 -2.62 -18.08
C ILE A 5 4.24 -2.96 -19.40
N ARG A 6 2.96 -3.28 -19.35
CA ARG A 6 2.15 -3.61 -20.53
C ARG A 6 1.16 -2.47 -20.81
N GLU A 7 1.23 -1.92 -22.02
CA GLU A 7 0.39 -0.82 -22.50
C GLU A 7 -0.24 -1.17 -23.85
N ASP A 8 -1.45 -0.65 -24.11
CA ASP A 8 -2.04 -0.67 -25.45
C ASP A 8 -1.39 0.42 -26.30
N ARG A 9 -0.80 0.03 -27.44
CA ARG A 9 -0.13 0.96 -28.35
C ARG A 9 -0.78 1.00 -29.71
N THR A 10 -0.85 2.18 -30.31
CA THR A 10 -1.26 2.32 -31.71
C THR A 10 -0.03 2.63 -32.55
N ILE A 11 0.34 1.72 -33.46
CA ILE A 11 1.49 1.87 -34.35
C ILE A 11 0.96 1.79 -35.78
N GLY A 12 1.10 2.87 -36.56
CA GLY A 12 0.60 2.92 -37.93
C GLY A 12 -0.92 2.69 -38.06
N GLY A 13 -1.70 3.18 -37.09
CA GLY A 13 -3.17 3.02 -37.07
C GLY A 13 -3.68 1.66 -36.59
N LYS A 14 -2.80 0.68 -36.34
CA LYS A 14 -3.17 -0.62 -35.76
C LYS A 14 -2.96 -0.61 -34.25
N LYS A 15 -3.93 -1.13 -33.50
CA LYS A 15 -3.86 -1.32 -32.05
C LYS A 15 -3.13 -2.62 -31.72
N PHE A 16 -2.13 -2.52 -30.86
CA PHE A 16 -1.36 -3.62 -30.30
C PHE A 16 -1.59 -3.62 -28.79
N PRO A 17 -2.56 -4.42 -28.31
CA PRO A 17 -2.81 -4.51 -26.88
C PRO A 17 -1.64 -5.18 -26.17
N ASN A 18 -1.48 -4.90 -24.88
CA ASN A 18 -0.55 -5.62 -24.01
C ASN A 18 0.94 -5.58 -24.46
N THR A 19 1.36 -4.50 -25.11
CA THR A 19 2.73 -4.35 -25.62
C THR A 19 3.71 -4.12 -24.46
N LYS A 20 4.82 -4.86 -24.42
CA LYS A 20 5.92 -4.64 -23.45
C LYS A 20 6.56 -3.27 -23.65
N VAL A 21 6.63 -2.49 -22.58
CA VAL A 21 7.22 -1.15 -22.54
C VAL A 21 8.21 -1.06 -21.40
N TYR A 22 9.46 -0.80 -21.71
CA TYR A 22 10.50 -0.53 -20.72
C TYR A 22 10.37 0.91 -20.22
N LYS A 23 9.95 1.10 -18.97
CA LYS A 23 9.92 2.39 -18.28
C LYS A 23 11.19 2.58 -17.47
N SER A 24 11.80 3.74 -17.61
CA SER A 24 12.96 4.17 -16.83
C SER A 24 13.02 5.70 -16.85
N ASP A 25 13.60 6.29 -15.82
CA ASP A 25 13.91 7.72 -15.80
C ASP A 25 15.18 8.08 -16.57
N LYS A 26 15.95 7.06 -16.97
CA LYS A 26 17.17 7.26 -17.76
C LYS A 26 16.80 7.53 -19.21
N LEU A 27 17.40 8.58 -19.78
CA LEU A 27 17.25 8.99 -21.18
C LEU A 27 17.58 7.87 -22.18
N ALA A 28 18.54 7.01 -21.84
CA ALA A 28 18.96 5.90 -22.69
C ALA A 28 18.90 4.57 -21.91
N LEU A 29 18.26 3.58 -22.51
CA LEU A 29 18.19 2.21 -21.99
C LEU A 29 19.39 1.41 -22.46
N THR A 30 20.27 1.05 -21.53
CA THR A 30 21.39 0.14 -21.80
C THR A 30 20.89 -1.31 -21.91
N ASP A 31 21.66 -2.17 -22.58
CA ASP A 31 21.32 -3.60 -22.69
C ASP A 31 21.31 -4.30 -21.32
N SER A 32 22.18 -3.88 -20.40
CA SER A 32 22.16 -4.35 -19.01
C SER A 32 20.83 -4.00 -18.32
N ALA A 33 20.35 -2.76 -18.48
CA ALA A 33 19.07 -2.34 -17.91
C ALA A 33 17.89 -3.12 -18.48
N LYS A 34 17.90 -3.42 -19.79
CA LYS A 34 16.88 -4.28 -20.43
C LYS A 34 16.90 -5.70 -19.86
N LYS A 35 18.09 -6.31 -19.74
CA LYS A 35 18.24 -7.65 -19.14
C LYS A 35 17.75 -7.70 -17.70
N GLN A 36 18.03 -6.68 -16.90
CA GLN A 36 17.49 -6.57 -15.54
C GLN A 36 15.97 -6.44 -15.54
N ALA A 37 15.40 -5.65 -16.46
CA ALA A 37 13.95 -5.49 -16.59
C ALA A 37 13.24 -6.80 -16.96
N GLU A 38 13.81 -7.60 -17.88
CA GLU A 38 13.28 -8.92 -18.22
C GLU A 38 13.37 -9.90 -17.04
N LYS A 39 14.50 -9.90 -16.31
CA LYS A 39 14.64 -10.73 -15.10
C LYS A 39 13.58 -10.38 -14.05
N LEU A 40 13.31 -9.09 -13.85
CA LEU A 40 12.25 -8.64 -12.95
C LEU A 40 10.85 -9.04 -13.46
N ASP A 41 10.59 -8.92 -14.77
CA ASP A 41 9.32 -9.33 -15.39
C ASP A 41 9.06 -10.83 -15.21
N GLU A 42 10.09 -11.67 -15.42
CA GLU A 42 10.03 -13.12 -15.19
C GLU A 42 9.87 -13.47 -13.71
N PHE A 43 10.55 -12.73 -12.83
CA PHE A 43 10.40 -12.88 -11.39
C PHE A 43 8.96 -12.59 -10.96
N LEU A 44 8.39 -11.47 -11.41
CA LEU A 44 7.02 -11.07 -11.07
C LEU A 44 5.99 -12.10 -11.54
N ASP A 45 6.12 -12.61 -12.77
CA ASP A 45 5.24 -13.66 -13.31
C ASP A 45 5.25 -14.91 -12.43
N LYS A 46 6.44 -15.44 -12.14
CA LYS A 46 6.59 -16.65 -11.30
C LYS A 46 6.11 -16.42 -9.87
N HIS A 47 6.56 -15.34 -9.24
CA HIS A 47 6.24 -15.02 -7.86
C HIS A 47 4.74 -14.81 -7.66
N LEU A 48 4.09 -14.01 -8.51
CA LEU A 48 2.64 -13.79 -8.38
C LEU A 48 1.81 -15.03 -8.75
N MET A 49 2.31 -15.89 -9.64
CA MET A 49 1.67 -17.18 -9.87
C MET A 49 1.71 -18.09 -8.63
N GLU A 50 2.84 -18.12 -7.91
CA GLU A 50 2.98 -18.88 -6.65
C GLU A 50 2.08 -18.29 -5.56
N VAL A 51 2.07 -16.96 -5.40
CA VAL A 51 1.19 -16.25 -4.46
C VAL A 51 -0.28 -16.52 -4.76
N LYS A 52 -0.68 -16.58 -6.04
CA LYS A 52 -2.05 -16.95 -6.43
C LYS A 52 -2.39 -18.36 -5.97
N LYS A 53 -1.52 -19.34 -6.21
CA LYS A 53 -1.75 -20.74 -5.81
C LYS A 53 -1.91 -20.86 -4.30
N GLU A 54 -1.06 -20.18 -3.53
CA GLU A 54 -1.11 -20.15 -2.08
C GLU A 54 -2.43 -19.52 -1.59
N ALA A 55 -2.78 -18.32 -2.09
CA ALA A 55 -4.03 -17.64 -1.74
C ALA A 55 -5.27 -18.47 -2.09
N GLN A 56 -5.24 -19.21 -3.20
CA GLN A 56 -6.32 -20.11 -3.58
C GLN A 56 -6.42 -21.32 -2.64
N SER A 57 -5.29 -21.92 -2.27
CA SER A 57 -5.26 -23.08 -1.36
C SER A 57 -5.73 -22.73 0.06
N GLU A 58 -5.51 -21.49 0.49
CA GLU A 58 -5.97 -20.97 1.78
C GLU A 58 -7.41 -20.40 1.73
N GLY A 59 -8.07 -20.43 0.57
CA GLY A 59 -9.42 -19.88 0.39
C GLY A 59 -9.50 -18.35 0.46
N LEU A 60 -8.36 -17.65 0.47
CA LEU A 60 -8.30 -16.18 0.63
C LEU A 60 -8.93 -15.44 -0.56
N LEU A 61 -8.85 -16.00 -1.78
CA LEU A 61 -9.45 -15.38 -2.97
C LEU A 61 -10.99 -15.27 -2.86
N GLU A 62 -11.62 -16.14 -2.07
CA GLU A 62 -13.06 -16.11 -1.83
C GLU A 62 -13.49 -14.93 -0.94
N LEU A 63 -12.54 -14.29 -0.26
CA LEU A 63 -12.80 -13.14 0.62
C LEU A 63 -12.95 -11.82 -0.15
N LYS A 64 -12.71 -11.82 -1.46
CA LYS A 64 -12.86 -10.61 -2.30
C LYS A 64 -14.28 -10.05 -2.22
N GLY A 65 -14.36 -8.75 -1.99
CA GLY A 65 -15.63 -8.04 -1.84
C GLY A 65 -16.40 -8.35 -0.55
N LYS A 66 -15.83 -9.16 0.36
CA LYS A 66 -16.44 -9.52 1.65
C LYS A 66 -15.72 -8.82 2.81
N ASP A 67 -16.30 -8.89 4.00
CA ASP A 67 -15.71 -8.30 5.21
C ASP A 67 -14.32 -8.89 5.56
N GLY A 68 -14.07 -10.15 5.18
CA GLY A 68 -12.77 -10.82 5.34
C GLY A 68 -11.66 -10.36 4.39
N ALA A 69 -11.94 -9.45 3.45
CA ALA A 69 -10.96 -9.03 2.46
C ALA A 69 -9.67 -8.46 3.05
N LEU A 70 -9.70 -7.95 4.29
CA LEU A 70 -8.50 -7.49 4.99
C LEU A 70 -7.44 -8.60 5.13
N GLU A 71 -7.84 -9.84 5.39
CA GLU A 71 -6.93 -10.98 5.53
C GLU A 71 -6.22 -11.26 4.19
N LEU A 72 -6.98 -11.31 3.09
CA LEU A 72 -6.44 -11.44 1.74
C LEU A 72 -5.46 -10.30 1.40
N TRP A 73 -5.84 -9.05 1.65
CA TRP A 73 -5.01 -7.90 1.26
C TRP A 73 -3.76 -7.77 2.12
N TYR A 74 -3.85 -8.12 3.40
CA TYR A 74 -2.67 -8.24 4.26
C TYR A 74 -1.73 -9.34 3.76
N PHE A 75 -2.25 -10.53 3.45
CA PHE A 75 -1.49 -11.63 2.86
C PHE A 75 -0.78 -11.21 1.57
N LEU A 76 -1.49 -10.57 0.62
CA LEU A 76 -0.83 -10.08 -0.59
C LEU A 76 0.27 -9.07 -0.26
N GLY A 77 0.03 -8.18 0.71
CA GLY A 77 1.01 -7.22 1.18
C GLY A 77 2.29 -7.86 1.71
N THR A 78 2.21 -8.96 2.47
CA THR A 78 3.40 -9.66 2.99
C THR A 78 4.20 -10.31 1.87
N LYS A 79 3.53 -10.78 0.81
CA LYS A 79 4.17 -11.34 -0.37
C LYS A 79 4.78 -10.28 -1.29
N LEU A 80 4.40 -9.01 -1.16
CA LEU A 80 4.95 -7.89 -1.94
C LEU A 80 6.16 -7.21 -1.28
N GLN A 81 6.67 -7.73 -0.15
CA GLN A 81 7.79 -7.12 0.57
C GLN A 81 9.13 -7.19 -0.19
N PHE A 82 9.23 -8.00 -1.25
CA PHE A 82 10.40 -8.04 -2.15
C PHE A 82 10.72 -6.67 -2.77
N VAL A 83 9.75 -5.75 -2.81
CA VAL A 83 9.94 -4.38 -3.33
C VAL A 83 11.01 -3.60 -2.54
N ASP A 84 11.33 -4.02 -1.32
CA ASP A 84 12.40 -3.41 -0.52
C ASP A 84 13.76 -4.04 -0.71
N ASP A 85 13.85 -5.16 -1.41
CA ASP A 85 15.12 -5.78 -1.75
C ASP A 85 15.76 -5.04 -2.93
N PRO A 86 16.86 -4.29 -2.72
CA PRO A 86 17.52 -3.56 -3.80
C PRO A 86 18.17 -4.48 -4.84
N GLU A 87 18.37 -5.77 -4.55
CA GLU A 87 18.84 -6.74 -5.53
C GLU A 87 17.74 -7.15 -6.51
N ILE A 88 16.47 -7.00 -6.12
CA ILE A 88 15.29 -7.31 -6.94
C ILE A 88 14.74 -6.04 -7.61
N VAL A 89 14.50 -4.99 -6.81
CA VAL A 89 13.91 -3.73 -7.27
C VAL A 89 14.81 -2.57 -6.87
N LEU A 90 15.43 -1.93 -7.87
CA LEU A 90 16.24 -0.74 -7.59
C LEU A 90 15.36 0.43 -7.10
N PRO A 91 15.85 1.22 -6.12
CA PRO A 91 15.08 2.31 -5.52
C PRO A 91 14.49 3.31 -6.53
N GLU A 92 15.25 3.67 -7.57
CA GLU A 92 14.80 4.61 -8.60
C GLU A 92 13.58 4.12 -9.42
N ASP A 93 13.35 2.81 -9.46
CA ASP A 93 12.34 2.18 -10.30
C ASP A 93 11.10 1.74 -9.52
N LYS A 94 11.10 1.90 -8.19
CA LYS A 94 9.96 1.55 -7.31
C LYS A 94 8.66 2.22 -7.75
N LYS A 95 8.70 3.40 -8.37
CA LYS A 95 7.48 4.07 -8.85
C LYS A 95 6.76 3.34 -9.99
N TYR A 96 7.46 2.49 -10.74
CA TYR A 96 6.88 1.69 -11.84
C TYR A 96 6.46 0.29 -11.39
N ILE A 97 6.93 -0.18 -10.22
CA ILE A 97 6.73 -1.57 -9.78
C ILE A 97 5.26 -1.92 -9.61
N TRP A 98 4.46 -1.02 -9.08
CA TRP A 98 3.04 -1.28 -8.83
C TRP A 98 2.29 -1.52 -10.13
N ARG A 99 2.66 -0.82 -11.21
CA ARG A 99 2.10 -1.08 -12.52
C ARG A 99 2.49 -2.46 -13.04
N ALA A 100 3.76 -2.83 -12.91
CA ALA A 100 4.23 -4.16 -13.32
C ALA A 100 3.54 -5.28 -12.52
N VAL A 101 3.32 -5.08 -11.21
CA VAL A 101 2.56 -6.02 -10.36
C VAL A 101 1.14 -6.20 -10.91
N TRP A 102 0.46 -5.11 -11.28
CA TRP A 102 -0.86 -5.20 -11.92
C TRP A 102 -0.86 -6.06 -13.17
N ASP A 103 0.13 -5.87 -14.05
CA ASP A 103 0.24 -6.57 -15.32
C ASP A 103 0.38 -8.10 -15.16
N HIS A 104 0.86 -8.56 -14.00
CA HIS A 104 1.04 -9.99 -13.66
C HIS A 104 0.02 -10.52 -12.64
N SER A 105 -0.77 -9.64 -12.03
CA SER A 105 -1.61 -10.01 -10.89
C SER A 105 -2.79 -10.92 -11.24
N GLY A 106 -3.35 -10.81 -12.44
CA GLY A 106 -4.51 -11.60 -12.88
C GLY A 106 -5.63 -11.65 -11.82
N GLU A 107 -6.01 -12.85 -11.41
CA GLU A 107 -7.01 -13.08 -10.36
C GLU A 107 -6.62 -12.60 -8.97
N LEU A 108 -5.39 -12.17 -8.70
CA LEU A 108 -5.03 -11.51 -7.44
C LEU A 108 -5.55 -10.07 -7.39
N ALA A 109 -5.73 -9.41 -8.54
CA ALA A 109 -6.21 -8.04 -8.61
C ALA A 109 -7.59 -7.84 -7.96
N PRO A 110 -7.86 -6.71 -7.28
CA PRO A 110 -9.18 -6.44 -6.69
C PRO A 110 -10.29 -6.23 -7.72
N GLY A 111 -9.94 -6.11 -9.01
CA GLY A 111 -10.84 -5.89 -10.13
C GLY A 111 -10.03 -5.54 -11.37
N GLU A 112 -10.67 -4.94 -12.37
CA GLU A 112 -9.95 -4.41 -13.53
C GLU A 112 -9.07 -3.22 -13.17
N MET A 113 -8.01 -3.08 -13.95
CA MET A 113 -7.08 -1.98 -13.85
C MET A 113 -7.78 -0.65 -14.16
N ASN A 114 -7.46 0.40 -13.41
CA ASN A 114 -8.10 1.71 -13.53
C ASN A 114 -7.08 2.85 -13.44
N ALA A 115 -7.56 4.10 -13.42
CA ALA A 115 -6.71 5.29 -13.40
C ALA A 115 -5.75 5.39 -12.18
N ARG A 116 -5.99 4.62 -11.11
CA ARG A 116 -5.12 4.56 -9.92
C ARG A 116 -4.07 3.46 -10.00
N SER A 117 -4.23 2.48 -10.87
CA SER A 117 -3.34 1.33 -11.01
C SER A 117 -1.94 1.78 -11.44
N GLY A 118 -0.93 1.54 -10.59
CA GLY A 118 0.45 1.97 -10.82
C GLY A 118 0.77 3.39 -10.35
N THR A 119 -0.11 4.04 -9.58
CA THR A 119 0.09 5.39 -9.05
C THR A 119 0.46 5.38 -7.56
N HIS A 120 0.64 6.55 -6.95
CA HIS A 120 0.77 6.67 -5.49
C HIS A 120 -0.52 6.25 -4.74
N ARG A 121 -1.65 6.08 -5.43
CA ARG A 121 -2.94 5.62 -4.85
C ARG A 121 -3.29 4.20 -5.28
N ASP A 122 -2.27 3.38 -5.40
CA ASP A 122 -2.38 2.01 -5.89
C ASP A 122 -2.82 1.01 -4.81
N HIS A 123 -3.64 0.03 -5.20
CA HIS A 123 -4.13 -1.00 -4.29
C HIS A 123 -3.02 -1.90 -3.74
N PHE A 124 -2.10 -2.37 -4.58
CA PHE A 124 -0.98 -3.21 -4.14
C PHE A 124 0.01 -2.44 -3.29
N LEU A 125 0.21 -1.15 -3.57
CA LEU A 125 0.95 -0.25 -2.68
C LEU A 125 0.29 -0.20 -1.28
N TYR A 126 -1.04 -0.12 -1.21
CA TYR A 126 -1.75 -0.15 0.07
C TYR A 126 -1.57 -1.49 0.78
N CYS A 127 -1.71 -2.61 0.06
CA CYS A 127 -1.46 -3.95 0.63
C CYS A 127 -0.07 -4.03 1.23
N TYR A 128 0.96 -3.67 0.44
CA TYR A 128 2.36 -3.63 0.87
C TYR A 128 2.56 -2.80 2.15
N ARG A 129 2.00 -1.59 2.21
CA ARG A 129 2.13 -0.70 3.37
C ARG A 129 1.42 -1.23 4.60
N VAL A 130 0.22 -1.78 4.47
CA VAL A 130 -0.50 -2.35 5.61
C VAL A 130 0.25 -3.57 6.18
N ALA A 131 0.86 -4.37 5.32
CA ALA A 131 1.63 -5.55 5.72
C ALA A 131 2.98 -5.23 6.40
N LYS A 132 3.38 -3.96 6.50
CA LYS A 132 4.50 -3.53 7.34
C LYS A 132 4.20 -3.60 8.83
N PHE A 133 2.92 -3.61 9.19
CA PHE A 133 2.48 -3.68 10.57
C PHE A 133 2.17 -5.12 10.97
N ASP A 134 2.23 -5.42 12.27
CA ASP A 134 1.80 -6.72 12.79
C ASP A 134 0.32 -6.99 12.53
N TRP A 135 -0.02 -8.25 12.20
CA TRP A 135 -1.38 -8.65 11.85
C TRP A 135 -2.40 -8.34 12.95
N SER A 136 -2.05 -8.59 14.22
CA SER A 136 -2.94 -8.32 15.34
C SER A 136 -3.30 -6.84 15.42
N LEU A 137 -2.35 -5.95 15.12
CA LEU A 137 -2.63 -4.52 15.04
C LEU A 137 -3.51 -4.19 13.84
N VAL A 138 -3.17 -4.69 12.64
CA VAL A 138 -3.94 -4.42 11.41
C VAL A 138 -5.40 -4.80 11.60
N LYS A 139 -5.65 -5.97 12.18
CA LYS A 139 -6.99 -6.48 12.51
C LYS A 139 -7.71 -5.61 13.54
N ARG A 140 -7.02 -5.09 14.56
CA ARG A 140 -7.61 -4.12 15.51
C ARG A 140 -7.85 -2.74 14.88
N GLY A 141 -7.08 -2.37 13.86
CA GLY A 141 -7.18 -1.08 13.15
C GLY A 141 -8.54 -0.82 12.56
N GLY A 142 -9.19 -1.86 12.04
CA GLY A 142 -10.50 -1.79 11.41
C GLY A 142 -10.54 -2.66 10.17
N ASN A 143 -11.56 -2.48 9.35
CA ASN A 143 -11.68 -3.20 8.08
C ASN A 143 -10.81 -2.58 6.96
N TRP A 144 -10.67 -3.29 5.85
CA TRP A 144 -9.86 -2.85 4.70
C TRP A 144 -10.20 -1.44 4.22
N ARG A 145 -11.49 -1.10 4.15
CA ARG A 145 -11.94 0.23 3.74
C ARG A 145 -11.36 1.34 4.63
N ALA A 146 -11.28 1.11 5.94
CA ALA A 146 -10.72 2.09 6.87
C ALA A 146 -9.21 2.32 6.63
N TRP A 147 -8.48 1.24 6.33
CA TRP A 147 -7.06 1.30 5.95
C TRP A 147 -6.85 2.04 4.63
N VAL A 148 -7.68 1.76 3.62
CA VAL A 148 -7.64 2.50 2.35
C VAL A 148 -7.93 3.97 2.59
N GLU A 149 -8.98 4.35 3.31
CA GLU A 149 -9.31 5.76 3.58
C GLU A 149 -8.21 6.51 4.36
N PHE A 150 -7.41 5.79 5.15
CA PHE A 150 -6.25 6.34 5.85
C PHE A 150 -5.07 6.55 4.88
N LEU A 151 -4.71 5.53 4.10
CA LEU A 151 -3.59 5.58 3.16
C LEU A 151 -3.86 6.43 1.90
N ASP A 152 -5.13 6.65 1.57
CA ASP A 152 -5.57 7.46 0.44
C ASP A 152 -5.50 8.97 0.74
N SER A 153 -5.29 9.35 2.01
CA SER A 153 -5.06 10.74 2.41
C SER A 153 -3.72 11.23 1.85
N PRO A 154 -3.69 12.28 1.00
CA PRO A 154 -2.45 12.75 0.38
C PRO A 154 -1.35 13.08 1.38
N LYS A 155 -1.73 13.64 2.54
CA LYS A 155 -0.79 14.03 3.61
C LYS A 155 -0.15 12.84 4.30
N ILE A 156 -0.89 11.75 4.44
CA ILE A 156 -0.43 10.53 5.07
C ILE A 156 0.37 9.70 4.05
N ASN A 157 -0.11 9.65 2.82
CA ASN A 157 0.50 8.90 1.73
C ASN A 157 1.89 9.45 1.35
N ALA A 158 2.05 10.78 1.37
CA ALA A 158 3.27 11.46 0.96
C ALA A 158 4.35 11.52 2.06
N ASP A 159 4.03 11.20 3.31
CA ASP A 159 4.94 11.39 4.45
C ASP A 159 5.17 10.08 5.21
N GLU A 160 6.24 9.36 4.81
CA GLU A 160 6.63 8.08 5.40
C GLU A 160 6.87 8.16 6.91
N ARG A 161 7.23 9.36 7.43
CA ARG A 161 7.46 9.58 8.86
C ARG A 161 6.21 9.29 9.71
N ILE A 162 5.02 9.37 9.12
CA ILE A 162 3.74 9.04 9.80
C ILE A 162 3.59 7.53 9.95
N LEU A 163 3.95 6.74 8.92
CA LEU A 163 3.91 5.28 8.98
C LEU A 163 5.02 4.73 9.89
N ASP A 164 6.21 5.35 9.86
CA ASP A 164 7.31 5.05 10.77
C ASP A 164 6.92 5.31 12.23
N TRP A 165 6.32 6.47 12.51
CA TRP A 165 5.81 6.80 13.83
C TRP A 165 4.78 5.78 14.30
N LEU A 166 3.82 5.44 13.43
CA LEU A 166 2.77 4.50 13.75
C LEU A 166 3.35 3.14 14.15
N SER A 167 4.40 2.70 13.43
CA SER A 167 5.13 1.46 13.73
C SER A 167 5.79 1.46 15.12
N GLY A 168 6.29 2.61 15.57
CA GLY A 168 6.94 2.76 16.89
C GLY A 168 5.98 2.87 18.08
N ARG A 169 4.68 3.07 17.86
CA ARG A 169 3.68 3.32 18.93
C ARG A 169 2.58 2.29 19.01
N MET A 170 2.70 1.23 18.21
CA MET A 170 1.70 0.16 18.05
C MET A 170 1.27 -0.53 19.35
N SER A 171 2.17 -0.68 20.33
CA SER A 171 1.85 -1.34 21.62
C SER A 171 0.93 -0.53 22.52
N ARG A 172 0.82 0.79 22.29
CA ARG A 172 -0.03 1.70 23.08
C ARG A 172 -1.47 1.72 22.59
N ILE A 173 -1.72 1.30 21.35
CA ILE A 173 -3.05 1.34 20.72
C ILE A 173 -3.83 0.08 21.08
N LYS A 174 -4.67 0.18 22.11
CA LYS A 174 -5.52 -0.93 22.61
C LYS A 174 -6.91 -0.97 21.99
N GLN A 175 -7.39 0.14 21.44
CA GLN A 175 -8.76 0.26 20.94
C GLN A 175 -8.96 -0.52 19.63
N LYS A 176 -10.20 -0.97 19.38
CA LYS A 176 -10.62 -1.47 18.06
C LYS A 176 -11.05 -0.30 17.17
N ASN A 177 -10.96 -0.46 15.85
CA ASN A 177 -11.31 0.54 14.85
C ASN A 177 -10.52 1.86 14.98
N TRP A 178 -9.35 1.81 15.62
CA TRP A 178 -8.54 2.99 15.95
C TRP A 178 -8.10 3.77 14.72
N ILE A 179 -7.95 3.13 13.54
CA ILE A 179 -7.50 3.82 12.32
C ILE A 179 -8.49 4.88 11.87
N ARG A 180 -9.80 4.68 12.09
CA ARG A 180 -10.83 5.68 11.74
C ARG A 180 -10.74 6.91 12.63
N VAL A 181 -10.54 6.70 13.93
CA VAL A 181 -10.42 7.76 14.91
C VAL A 181 -9.15 8.57 14.64
N LEU A 182 -8.03 7.87 14.43
CA LEU A 182 -6.75 8.48 14.06
C LEU A 182 -6.89 9.28 12.74
N ASN A 183 -7.46 8.69 11.68
CA ASN A 183 -7.63 9.38 10.40
C ASN A 183 -8.46 10.68 10.55
N ARG A 184 -9.54 10.64 11.34
CA ARG A 184 -10.36 11.83 11.62
C ARG A 184 -9.55 12.90 12.35
N GLY A 185 -8.86 12.52 13.42
CA GLY A 185 -8.03 13.44 14.21
C GLY A 185 -6.91 14.05 13.38
N LEU A 186 -6.21 13.25 12.57
CA LEU A 186 -5.13 13.72 11.70
C LEU A 186 -5.63 14.67 10.63
N ARG A 187 -6.77 14.37 9.98
CA ARG A 187 -7.35 15.27 8.98
C ARG A 187 -7.69 16.64 9.58
N GLN A 188 -8.17 16.67 10.82
CA GLN A 188 -8.46 17.91 11.52
C GLN A 188 -7.17 18.64 11.94
N ALA A 189 -6.23 17.94 12.57
CA ALA A 189 -4.98 18.52 13.08
C ALA A 189 -4.07 19.05 11.96
N LEU A 190 -4.09 18.38 10.81
CA LEU A 190 -3.35 18.75 9.60
C LEU A 190 -4.18 19.62 8.65
N LYS A 191 -5.38 20.06 9.01
CA LYS A 191 -6.20 20.93 8.14
C LYS A 191 -5.40 22.18 7.77
N ASN A 192 -5.23 22.41 6.46
CA ASN A 192 -4.44 23.52 5.90
C ASN A 192 -2.93 23.55 6.27
N LYS A 193 -2.39 22.46 6.83
CA LYS A 193 -0.95 22.34 7.12
C LYS A 193 -0.28 21.40 6.13
N ASP A 194 0.92 21.74 5.69
CA ASP A 194 1.78 20.86 4.91
C ASP A 194 2.79 20.21 5.88
N THR A 195 2.86 18.88 5.88
CA THR A 195 3.69 18.13 6.82
C THR A 195 5.18 18.31 6.53
N SER A 196 5.56 18.74 5.32
CA SER A 196 6.94 19.03 4.95
C SER A 196 7.55 20.20 5.74
N PHE A 197 6.74 21.12 6.27
CA PHE A 197 7.22 22.21 7.13
C PHE A 197 7.50 21.79 8.57
N PHE A 198 7.08 20.59 8.99
CA PHE A 198 7.37 20.08 10.32
C PHE A 198 8.72 19.37 10.33
N LYS A 199 9.50 19.61 11.38
CA LYS A 199 10.58 18.68 11.75
C LYS A 199 9.99 17.35 12.18
N LYS A 200 10.80 16.30 12.14
CA LYS A 200 10.37 14.93 12.48
C LYS A 200 9.75 14.88 13.88
N ASP A 201 10.41 15.47 14.87
CA ASP A 201 9.95 15.44 16.26
C ASP A 201 8.66 16.25 16.46
N GLU A 202 8.55 17.42 15.85
CA GLU A 202 7.33 18.25 15.87
C GLU A 202 6.13 17.52 15.24
N LEU A 203 6.36 16.81 14.13
CA LEU A 203 5.33 15.98 13.52
C LEU A 203 4.93 14.84 14.45
N HIS A 204 5.90 14.13 15.03
CA HIS A 204 5.62 13.01 15.94
C HIS A 204 4.85 13.48 17.19
N GLU A 205 5.21 14.61 17.79
CA GLU A 205 4.46 15.22 18.90
C GLU A 205 3.00 15.54 18.53
N LEU A 206 2.77 16.07 17.32
CA LEU A 206 1.41 16.30 16.82
C LEU A 206 0.64 14.99 16.67
N LEU A 207 1.28 13.94 16.16
CA LEU A 207 0.67 12.62 15.98
C LEU A 207 0.32 11.97 17.34
N GLU A 208 1.21 12.08 18.34
CA GLU A 208 0.95 11.63 19.71
C GLU A 208 -0.25 12.32 20.31
N LYS A 209 -0.29 13.66 20.23
CA LYS A 209 -1.40 14.44 20.76
C LYS A 209 -2.73 14.01 20.14
N VAL A 210 -2.75 13.79 18.82
CA VAL A 210 -3.95 13.31 18.13
C VAL A 210 -4.35 11.91 18.60
N LEU A 211 -3.39 11.02 18.84
CA LEU A 211 -3.65 9.67 19.31
C LEU A 211 -4.17 9.66 20.76
N GLU A 212 -3.63 10.51 21.62
CA GLU A 212 -4.08 10.71 23.00
C GLU A 212 -5.51 11.26 23.02
N GLU A 213 -5.79 12.34 22.31
CA GLU A 213 -7.14 12.93 22.20
C GLU A 213 -8.16 11.91 21.66
N ALA A 214 -7.77 11.13 20.64
CA ALA A 214 -8.58 10.05 20.08
C ALA A 214 -8.87 8.94 21.12
N SER A 215 -7.93 8.71 22.05
CA SER A 215 -8.06 7.70 23.10
C SER A 215 -8.95 8.15 24.25
N TYR A 216 -8.91 9.43 24.62
CA TYR A 216 -9.75 10.01 25.67
C TYR A 216 -11.20 10.22 25.22
N SER A 217 -11.42 10.70 23.99
CA SER A 217 -12.76 11.02 23.46
C SER A 217 -13.72 9.82 23.40
N ASN A 218 -13.22 8.59 23.48
CA ASN A 218 -14.04 7.37 23.46
C ASN A 218 -14.26 6.75 24.85
N GLN A 219 -13.63 7.26 25.92
CA GLN A 219 -13.92 6.82 27.29
C GLN A 219 -15.17 7.49 27.86
N ASP A 220 -15.47 8.72 27.43
CA ASP A 220 -16.63 9.51 27.91
C ASP A 220 -17.98 9.07 27.30
N ASP A 221 -17.97 8.17 26.30
CA ASP A 221 -19.17 7.59 25.67
C ASP A 221 -19.56 6.21 26.27
N LEU A 222 -18.86 5.73 27.30
CA LEU A 222 -19.26 4.53 28.02
C LEU A 222 -20.27 4.92 29.13
N PRO A 223 -21.47 4.31 29.18
CA PRO A 223 -22.40 4.59 30.26
C PRO A 223 -21.73 4.26 31.60
N PRO A 224 -21.98 5.06 32.66
CA PRO A 224 -21.38 4.82 33.96
C PRO A 224 -21.68 3.38 34.37
N SER A 225 -20.63 2.66 34.75
CA SER A 225 -20.73 1.31 35.28
C SER A 225 -21.74 1.35 36.42
N LYS A 226 -22.86 0.65 36.23
CA LYS A 226 -23.82 0.41 37.31
C LYS A 226 -23.10 -0.45 38.35
N GLU A 227 -22.76 0.17 39.47
CA GLU A 227 -22.48 -0.53 40.73
C GLU A 227 -23.71 -1.30 41.21
#